data_AF-A0AAV4PBF3-F1
#
_entry.id   AF-A0AAV4PBF3-F1
#
_cell.length_a   1.000
_cell.length_b   1.000
_cell.length_c   1.000
_cell.angle_alpha   90.00
_cell.angle_beta   90.00
_cell.angle_gamma   90.00
#
_symmetry.space_group_name_H-M   'P 1'
#
loop_
_entity.id
_entity.type
_entity.pdbx_description
1 polymer ?
#
loop_
_entity_poly.entity_id
_entity_poly.type
_entity_poly.pdbx_seq_one_letter_code
_entity_poly.pdbx_strand_id
1 'polypeptide(L)'
;MFFFQACRGDDEGHEVYVTESTDAVKKVVLPSMSNLLVVHSSLPDHVSHRDEVSGTWFCQDLIQVLNSNFLTQDLETMLKTVAQKLESRLSQKTKKTSSSY
;
A
#
# COMPACT_ATOMS: atom_id res chain seq x y z
N MET A 1 -11.72 -10.72 -2.53
CA MET A 1 -10.50 -9.94 -2.26
C MET A 1 -10.92 -8.62 -1.68
N PHE A 2 -10.40 -8.24 -0.51
CA PHE A 2 -10.71 -6.98 0.15
C PHE A 2 -9.47 -6.10 0.11
N PHE A 3 -9.64 -4.82 -0.23
CA PHE A 3 -8.59 -3.81 -0.19
C PHE A 3 -8.87 -2.84 0.95
N PHE A 4 -7.91 -2.72 1.86
CA PHE A 4 -7.94 -1.71 2.90
C PHE A 4 -6.86 -0.68 2.59
N GLN A 5 -7.26 0.51 2.15
CA GLN A 5 -6.33 1.63 2.04
C GLN A 5 -6.26 2.32 3.39
N ALA A 6 -5.14 2.15 4.08
CA ALA A 6 -4.81 2.89 5.28
C ALA A 6 -3.48 3.63 5.06
N CYS A 7 -3.31 4.76 5.73
CA CYS A 7 -2.00 5.41 5.81
C CYS A 7 -1.01 4.44 6.45
N ARG A 8 0.25 4.46 5.99
CA ARG A 8 1.34 3.77 6.69
C ARG A 8 1.49 4.45 8.06
N GLY A 9 1.15 3.73 9.14
CA GLY A 9 1.53 4.13 10.49
C GLY A 9 3.05 4.07 10.65
N ASP A 10 3.58 4.71 11.68
CA ASP A 10 5.04 4.78 11.90
C ASP A 10 5.62 3.45 12.45
N ASP A 11 4.74 2.57 12.95
CA ASP A 11 5.13 1.27 13.47
C ASP A 11 5.13 0.21 12.37
N GLU A 12 6.30 -0.42 12.15
CA GLU A 12 6.38 -1.68 11.40
C GLU A 12 5.47 -2.71 12.06
N GLY A 13 4.69 -3.45 11.27
CA GLY A 13 3.62 -4.34 11.75
C GLY A 13 4.10 -5.28 12.86
N HIS A 14 3.89 -4.87 14.11
CA HIS A 14 4.33 -5.60 15.28
C HIS A 14 3.47 -6.85 15.47
N GLU A 15 4.10 -7.94 15.90
CA GLU A 15 3.38 -9.12 16.40
C GLU A 15 2.36 -8.67 17.45
N VAL A 16 1.08 -8.95 17.24
CA VAL A 16 0.02 -8.63 18.21
C VAL A 16 0.12 -9.60 19.38
N TYR A 17 0.66 -9.15 20.50
CA TYR A 17 0.65 -9.92 21.75
C TYR A 17 -0.70 -9.68 22.45
N VAL A 18 -1.55 -10.70 22.48
CA VAL A 18 -2.78 -10.67 23.29
C VAL A 18 -2.41 -11.04 24.72
N THR A 19 -2.41 -10.06 25.62
CA THR A 19 -2.27 -10.28 27.06
C THR A 19 -3.63 -10.59 27.67
N GLU A 20 -4.02 -11.86 27.72
CA GLU A 20 -5.00 -12.30 28.72
C GLU A 20 -4.31 -12.37 30.09
N SER A 21 -4.98 -11.90 31.14
CA SER A 21 -4.44 -11.73 32.52
C SER A 21 -4.18 -13.05 33.27
N THR A 22 -3.44 -13.98 32.65
CA THR A 22 -2.92 -15.20 33.29
C THR A 22 -1.44 -15.32 32.91
N ASP A 23 -0.59 -15.74 33.85
CA ASP A 23 0.90 -15.76 33.75
C ASP A 23 1.49 -16.60 32.59
N ALA A 24 0.66 -17.12 31.69
CA ALA A 24 1.06 -17.73 30.42
C ALA A 24 0.83 -16.74 29.28
N VAL A 25 1.88 -16.03 28.85
CA VAL A 25 1.86 -15.25 27.60
C VAL A 25 1.58 -16.21 26.43
N LYS A 26 0.33 -16.27 25.98
CA LYS A 26 -0.01 -16.97 24.74
C LYS A 26 0.45 -16.11 23.58
N LYS A 27 1.56 -16.50 22.93
CA LYS A 27 1.91 -15.96 21.61
C LYS A 27 0.81 -16.39 20.63
N VAL A 28 -0.17 -15.52 20.42
CA VAL A 28 -1.13 -15.69 19.33
C VAL A 28 -0.39 -15.31 18.05
N VAL A 29 0.36 -16.27 17.52
CA VAL A 29 0.84 -16.18 16.14
C VAL A 29 -0.41 -16.24 15.29
N LEU A 30 -0.77 -15.12 14.65
CA LEU A 30 -1.81 -15.10 13.63
C LEU A 30 -1.54 -16.29 12.69
N PRO A 31 -2.54 -17.17 12.46
CA PRO A 31 -2.32 -18.38 11.68
C PRO A 31 -1.73 -17.96 10.35
N SER A 32 -0.59 -18.60 10.00
CA SER A 32 0.17 -18.43 8.76
C SER A 32 -0.56 -17.58 7.73
N MET A 33 -0.08 -16.35 7.53
CA MET A 33 -0.62 -15.33 6.62
C MET A 33 -0.44 -15.74 5.15
N SER A 34 -0.79 -16.98 4.79
CA SER A 34 -0.53 -17.58 3.49
C SER A 34 -1.47 -17.07 2.39
N ASN A 35 -2.38 -16.15 2.70
CA ASN A 35 -3.33 -15.57 1.75
C ASN A 35 -3.61 -14.07 2.01
N LEU A 36 -2.73 -13.36 2.75
CA LEU A 36 -2.84 -11.91 2.92
C LEU A 36 -1.78 -11.19 2.09
N LEU A 37 -2.23 -10.26 1.27
CA LEU A 37 -1.36 -9.35 0.53
C LEU A 37 -1.53 -7.94 1.10
N VAL A 38 -0.48 -7.44 1.76
CA VAL A 38 -0.43 -6.08 2.31
C VAL A 38 0.27 -5.17 1.32
N VAL A 39 -0.40 -4.09 0.92
CA VAL A 39 0.14 -3.10 -0.01
C VAL A 39 -0.01 -1.71 0.61
N HIS A 40 1.08 -0.94 0.62
CA HIS A 40 1.05 0.44 1.08
C HIS A 40 0.73 1.39 -0.06
N SER A 41 -0.12 2.38 0.21
CA SER A 41 -0.50 3.43 -0.75
C SER A 41 0.55 4.55 -0.89
N SER A 42 1.63 4.46 -0.12
CA SER A 42 2.77 5.36 -0.11
C SER A 42 4.07 4.60 -0.43
N LEU A 43 4.99 5.28 -1.10
CA LEU A 43 6.38 4.84 -1.19
C LEU A 43 7.10 5.09 0.15
N PRO A 44 8.23 4.39 0.42
CA PRO A 44 9.09 4.71 1.56
C PRO A 44 9.41 6.22 1.60
N ASP A 45 9.37 6.81 2.79
CA ASP A 45 9.65 8.24 3.05
C ASP A 45 8.75 9.25 2.34
N HIS A 46 7.62 8.80 1.77
CA HIS A 46 6.66 9.67 1.09
C HIS A 46 5.28 9.56 1.74
N VAL A 47 4.54 10.67 1.72
CA VAL A 47 3.12 10.66 2.09
C VAL A 47 2.27 10.19 0.92
N SER A 48 1.18 9.48 1.22
CA SER A 48 0.18 9.12 0.21
C SER A 48 -0.45 10.37 -0.39
N HIS A 49 -0.54 10.45 -1.71
CA HIS A 49 -1.13 11.62 -2.37
C HIS A 49 -2.60 11.40 -2.71
N ARG A 50 -3.42 12.40 -2.38
CA ARG A 50 -4.85 12.45 -2.69
C ARG A 50 -5.18 13.74 -3.43
N ASP A 51 -5.85 13.58 -4.55
CA ASP A 51 -6.56 14.66 -5.23
C ASP A 51 -7.97 14.78 -4.63
N GLU A 52 -8.45 16.00 -4.44
CA GLU A 52 -9.74 16.26 -3.79
C GLU A 52 -10.92 15.74 -4.62
N VAL A 53 -10.80 15.76 -5.94
CA VAL A 53 -11.87 15.37 -6.88
C VAL A 53 -11.69 13.92 -7.35
N SER A 54 -10.46 13.55 -7.69
CA SER A 54 -10.12 12.30 -8.38
C SER A 54 -9.72 11.17 -7.41
N GLY A 55 -9.62 11.46 -6.11
CA GLY A 55 -9.21 10.49 -5.10
C GLY A 55 -7.70 10.26 -5.04
N THR A 56 -7.27 9.15 -4.42
CA THR A 56 -5.85 8.85 -4.22
C THR A 56 -5.18 8.36 -5.49
N TRP A 57 -3.91 8.74 -5.69
CA TRP A 57 -3.13 8.23 -6.83
C TRP A 57 -3.05 6.71 -6.84
N PHE A 58 -2.92 6.09 -5.65
CA PHE A 58 -2.92 4.64 -5.51
C PHE A 58 -4.19 4.00 -6.08
N CYS A 59 -5.38 4.45 -5.66
CA CYS A 59 -6.63 3.88 -6.16
C CYS A 59 -6.81 4.12 -7.66
N GLN A 60 -6.46 5.30 -8.16
CA GLN A 60 -6.53 5.60 -9.58
C GLN A 60 -5.66 4.64 -10.41
N ASP A 61 -4.39 4.48 -10.03
CA ASP A 61 -3.45 3.62 -10.75
C ASP A 61 -3.81 2.15 -10.61
N LEU A 62 -4.28 1.71 -9.43
CA LEU A 62 -4.75 0.35 -9.18
C LEU A 62 -5.93 -0.01 -10.08
N ILE A 63 -6.96 0.83 -10.13
CA ILE A 63 -8.15 0.59 -10.96
C ILE A 63 -7.74 0.55 -12.44
N GLN A 64 -6.88 1.47 -12.87
CA GLN A 64 -6.41 1.49 -14.26
C GLN A 64 -5.65 0.20 -14.62
N VAL A 65 -4.70 -0.23 -13.79
CA VAL A 65 -3.90 -1.44 -14.06
C VAL A 65 -4.75 -2.69 -14.04
N LEU A 66 -5.67 -2.81 -13.07
CA LEU A 66 -6.61 -3.93 -12.99
C LEU A 66 -7.46 -3.99 -14.26
N ASN A 67 -8.11 -2.89 -14.66
CA ASN A 67 -8.97 -2.87 -15.85
C ASN A 67 -8.23 -3.24 -17.14
N SER A 68 -6.94 -2.91 -17.23
CA SER A 68 -6.14 -3.20 -18.42
C SER A 68 -5.55 -4.62 -18.45
N ASN A 69 -5.26 -5.22 -17.29
CA ASN A 69 -4.41 -6.43 -17.23
C ASN A 69 -5.01 -7.62 -16.47
N PHE A 70 -6.24 -7.52 -15.94
CA PHE A 70 -6.84 -8.58 -15.12
C PHE A 70 -6.96 -9.94 -15.80
N LEU A 71 -6.96 -10.01 -17.14
CA LEU A 71 -7.01 -11.27 -17.90
C LEU A 71 -5.63 -11.84 -18.25
N THR A 72 -4.57 -11.03 -18.18
CA THR A 72 -3.26 -11.36 -18.76
C THR A 72 -2.13 -11.38 -17.73
N GLN A 73 -2.34 -10.81 -16.55
CA GLN A 73 -1.33 -10.69 -15.50
C GLN A 73 -1.88 -11.15 -14.16
N ASP A 74 -1.01 -11.75 -13.35
CA ASP A 74 -1.31 -12.02 -11.95
C ASP A 74 -1.33 -10.72 -11.13
N LEU A 75 -1.94 -10.80 -9.94
CA LEU A 75 -2.13 -9.65 -9.06
C LEU A 75 -0.81 -9.06 -8.54
N GLU A 76 0.20 -9.88 -8.29
CA GLU A 76 1.50 -9.42 -7.80
C GLU A 76 2.20 -8.57 -8.86
N THR A 77 2.20 -9.03 -10.11
CA THR A 77 2.72 -8.32 -11.27
C THR A 77 1.97 -7.02 -11.52
N MET A 78 0.64 -7.04 -11.41
CA MET A 78 -0.17 -5.82 -11.50
C MET A 78 0.18 -4.81 -10.39
N LEU A 79 0.36 -5.26 -9.15
CA LEU A 79 0.71 -4.37 -8.04
C LEU A 79 2.13 -3.80 -8.16
N LYS A 80 3.10 -4.56 -8.68
CA LYS A 80 4.43 -4.04 -9.05
C LYS A 80 4.31 -2.92 -10.09
N THR A 81 3.44 -3.08 -11.08
CA THR A 81 3.17 -2.05 -12.09
C THR A 81 2.56 -0.79 -11.45
N VAL A 82 1.65 -0.95 -10.49
CA VAL A 82 1.09 0.19 -9.72
C VAL A 82 2.19 0.93 -8.95
N ALA A 83 3.11 0.21 -8.29
CA ALA A 83 4.24 0.83 -7.57
C ALA A 83 5.13 1.68 -8.51
N GLN A 84 5.47 1.15 -9.69
CA GLN A 84 6.25 1.88 -10.70
C GLN A 84 5.55 3.15 -11.20
N LYS A 85 4.22 3.12 -11.32
CA LYS A 85 3.44 4.31 -11.70
C LYS A 85 3.47 5.38 -10.61
N LEU A 86 3.37 4.97 -9.34
CA LEU A 86 3.48 5.90 -8.21
C LEU A 86 4.87 6.55 -8.12
N GLU A 87 5.95 5.79 -8.32
CA GLU A 87 7.33 6.31 -8.42
C GLU A 87 7.47 7.35 -9.53
N SER A 88 6.90 7.06 -10.70
CA SER A 88 6.91 7.96 -11.84
C SER A 88 6.17 9.27 -11.54
N ARG A 89 4.99 9.20 -10.91
CA ARG A 89 4.21 10.38 -10.51
C ARG A 89 4.93 11.23 -9.48
N LEU A 90 5.57 10.61 -8.48
CA LEU A 90 6.35 11.32 -7.47
C LEU A 90 7.55 12.03 -8.09
N SER A 91 8.29 11.35 -8.97
CA SER A 91 9.41 11.94 -9.72
C SER A 91 8.99 13.17 -10.54
N GLN A 92 7.81 13.12 -11.16
CA GLN A 92 7.25 14.26 -11.89
C GLN A 92 6.83 15.41 -10.97
N LYS A 93 6.24 15.08 -9.81
CA LYS A 93 5.85 16.08 -8.81
C LYS A 93 7.06 16.82 -8.26
N THR A 94 8.12 16.10 -7.88
CA THR A 94 9.37 16.69 -7.37
C THR A 94 10.01 17.63 -8.39
N LYS A 95 10.08 17.22 -9.67
CA LYS A 95 10.60 18.08 -10.75
C LYS A 95 9.79 19.38 -10.94
N LYS A 96 8.46 19.32 -10.84
CA LYS A 96 7.60 20.50 -10.94
C LYS A 96 7.85 21.48 -9.79
N THR A 97 8.03 20.99 -8.57
CA THR A 97 8.33 21.85 -7.40
C THR A 97 9.73 22.47 -7.47
N SER A 98 10.72 21.80 -8.06
CA SER A 98 12.08 22.34 -8.23
C SER A 98 12.22 23.41 -9.32
N SER A 99 11.29 23.46 -10.28
CA SER A 99 11.33 24.42 -11.40
C SER A 99 10.63 25.75 -11.10
N SER A 100 10.02 25.90 -9.92
CA SER A 100 9.32 27.12 -9.49
C SER A 100 10.12 28.00 -8.52
N TYR A 101 11.43 27.77 -8.39
CA TYR A 101 12.36 28.63 -7.64
C TYR A 101 13.47 29.16 -8.54
#